data_AF-A0A1F9GW00-F1
#
_entry.id   AF-A0A1F9GW00-F1
#
_cell.length_a   1.000
_cell.length_b   1.000
_cell.length_c   1.000
_cell.angle_alpha   90.00
_cell.angle_beta   90.00
_cell.angle_gamma   90.00
#
_symmetry.space_group_name_H-M   'P 1'
#
loop_
_entity.id
_entity.type
_entity.pdbx_description
1 polymer ?
#
loop_
_entity_poly.entity_id
_entity_poly.type
_entity_poly.pdbx_seq_one_letter_code
_entity_poly.pdbx_strand_id
1 'polypeptide(L)' 'MPTLKKRINITVDKDLFTALSRLSKREQSSLSNLSIRLIRFAMELEEDRYFSEIADERLEKNEKRIPHGKVWKK' A
#
# COMPACT_ATOMS: atom_id res chain seq x y z
N MET A 1 -14.58 11.62 26.31
CA MET A 1 -13.27 11.66 25.62
C MET A 1 -13.52 11.89 24.14
N PRO A 2 -13.08 13.01 23.53
CA PRO A 2 -13.12 13.15 22.09
C PRO A 2 -12.20 12.07 21.51
N THR A 3 -12.75 11.17 20.71
CA THR A 3 -12.04 10.02 20.17
C THR A 3 -10.78 10.44 19.41
N LEU A 4 -9.63 9.85 19.74
CA LEU A 4 -8.33 10.05 19.08
C LEU A 4 -8.29 9.70 17.58
N LYS A 5 -9.40 9.17 17.03
CA LYS A 5 -9.49 8.72 15.65
C LYS A 5 -9.53 9.93 14.71
N LYS A 6 -8.57 10.00 13.78
CA LYS A 6 -8.57 10.95 12.67
C LYS A 6 -9.59 10.49 11.63
N ARG A 7 -10.36 11.43 11.06
CA ARG A 7 -11.36 11.17 10.03
C ARG A 7 -10.91 11.79 8.71
N ILE A 8 -11.14 11.07 7.61
CA ILE A 8 -10.88 11.55 6.26
C ILE A 8 -12.24 11.55 5.53
N ASN A 9 -12.66 12.72 5.05
CA ASN A 9 -13.84 12.85 4.21
C ASN A 9 -13.37 12.97 2.76
N ILE A 10 -13.85 12.07 1.89
CA ILE A 10 -13.38 11.95 0.52
C ILE A 10 -14.60 11.95 -0.40
N THR A 11 -14.57 12.78 -1.44
CA THR A 11 -15.56 12.74 -2.51
C THR A 11 -15.04 11.80 -3.59
N VAL A 12 -15.89 10.86 -4.02
CA VAL A 12 -15.60 9.89 -5.08
C VAL A 12 -16.69 9.97 -6.14
N ASP A 13 -16.35 9.61 -7.37
CA ASP A 13 -17.33 9.50 -8.44
C ASP A 13 -18.29 8.30 -8.20
N LYS A 14 -19.36 8.27 -8.99
CA LYS A 14 -20.44 7.27 -8.87
C LYS A 14 -19.95 5.85 -9.16
N ASP A 15 -19.03 5.69 -10.08
CA ASP A 15 -18.57 4.37 -10.53
C ASP A 15 -17.66 3.76 -9.46
N LEU A 16 -16.73 4.55 -8.91
CA LEU A 16 -15.88 4.15 -7.79
C LEU A 16 -16.71 3.81 -6.56
N PHE A 17 -17.71 4.63 -6.21
CA PHE A 17 -18.61 4.32 -5.09
C PHE A 17 -19.36 3.00 -5.30
N THR A 18 -19.85 2.77 -6.51
CA THR A 18 -20.57 1.53 -6.86
C THR A 18 -19.65 0.31 -6.77
N ALA A 19 -18.42 0.42 -7.25
CA ALA A 19 -17.42 -0.63 -7.15
C ALA A 19 -17.08 -0.97 -5.69
N LEU A 20 -16.79 0.04 -4.86
CA LEU A 20 -16.51 -0.13 -3.44
C LEU A 20 -17.70 -0.74 -2.68
N SER A 21 -18.93 -0.31 -2.99
CA SER A 21 -20.14 -0.85 -2.35
C SER A 21 -20.38 -2.33 -2.70
N ARG A 22 -20.15 -2.72 -3.96
CA ARG A 22 -20.26 -4.13 -4.38
C ARG A 22 -19.19 -4.99 -3.71
N LEU A 23 -17.96 -4.48 -3.65
CA LEU A 23 -16.86 -5.20 -3.01
C LEU A 23 -17.07 -5.35 -1.50
N SER A 24 -17.59 -4.31 -0.82
CA SER A 24 -17.83 -4.37 0.62
C SER A 24 -18.91 -5.39 0.97
N LYS A 25 -19.96 -5.48 0.14
CA LYS A 25 -21.00 -6.52 0.27
C LYS A 25 -20.44 -7.93 0.07
N ARG A 26 -19.60 -8.12 -0.95
CA ARG A 26 -18.94 -9.41 -1.22
C ARG A 26 -18.09 -9.88 -0.05
N GLU A 27 -17.37 -8.96 0.60
CA GLU A 27 -16.49 -9.25 1.73
C GLU A 27 -17.19 -9.19 3.10
N GLN A 28 -18.51 -8.98 3.14
CA GLN A 28 -19.28 -8.82 4.38
C GLN A 28 -18.68 -7.77 5.33
N SER A 29 -18.19 -6.67 4.77
CA SER A 29 -17.53 -5.58 5.50
C SER A 29 -18.23 -4.23 5.27
N SER A 30 -17.97 -3.27 6.15
CA SER A 30 -18.46 -1.90 5.97
C SER A 30 -17.66 -1.19 4.87
N LEU A 31 -18.31 -0.24 4.17
CA LEU A 31 -17.66 0.56 3.15
C LEU A 31 -16.40 1.26 3.70
N SER A 32 -16.50 1.84 4.91
CA SER A 32 -15.38 2.53 5.55
C SER A 32 -14.21 1.59 5.87
N ASN A 33 -14.47 0.39 6.40
CA ASN A 33 -13.41 -0.56 6.72
C ASN A 33 -12.72 -1.06 5.45
N LEU A 34 -13.50 -1.37 4.41
CA LEU A 34 -12.96 -1.74 3.11
C LEU A 34 -12.09 -0.61 2.54
N SER A 35 -12.59 0.62 2.53
CA SER A 35 -11.85 1.78 2.01
C SER A 35 -10.54 1.99 2.76
N ILE A 36 -10.55 1.92 4.10
CA ILE A 36 -9.33 2.05 4.91
C ILE A 36 -8.33 0.93 4.57
N ARG A 37 -8.80 -0.31 4.40
CA ARG A 37 -7.94 -1.44 4.03
C ARG A 37 -7.30 -1.23 2.65
N LEU A 38 -8.10 -0.81 1.67
CA LEU A 38 -7.60 -0.54 0.32
C LEU A 38 -6.64 0.64 0.27
N ILE A 39 -6.90 1.71 1.04
CA ILE A 39 -5.97 2.84 1.16
C ILE A 39 -4.64 2.38 1.76
N ARG A 40 -4.67 1.57 2.82
CA ARG A 40 -3.44 1.02 3.42
C ARG A 40 -2.66 0.16 2.41
N PHE A 41 -3.36 -0.72 1.70
CA PHE A 41 -2.74 -1.54 0.66
C PHE A 41 -2.12 -0.69 -0.45
N ALA A 42 -2.79 0.37 -0.90
CA ALA A 42 -2.22 1.30 -1.88
C ALA A 42 -0.97 2.01 -1.34
N MET A 43 -0.94 2.38 -0.05
CA MET A 43 0.26 2.95 0.57
C MET A 43 1.42 1.96 0.61
N GLU A 44 1.16 0.69 0.90
CA GLU A 44 2.19 -0.38 0.86
C GLU A 44 2.78 -0.52 -0.56
N LEU A 45 1.93 -0.49 -1.60
CA LEU A 45 2.40 -0.54 -2.99
C LEU A 45 3.26 0.68 -3.39
N GLU A 46 2.90 1.88 -2.94
CA GLU A 46 3.70 3.09 -3.18
C GLU A 46 5.05 3.03 -2.45
N GLU A 47 5.08 2.47 -1.24
CA GLU A 47 6.31 2.24 -0.49
C GLU A 47 7.23 1.23 -1.21
N ASP A 48 6.68 0.10 -1.67
CA ASP A 48 7.42 -0.90 -2.44
C ASP A 48 7.99 -0.31 -3.74
N ARG A 49 7.19 0.52 -4.43
CA ARG A 49 7.65 1.23 -5.62
C ARG A 49 8.83 2.14 -5.30
N TYR A 50 8.72 2.96 -4.26
CA TYR A 50 9.80 3.86 -3.84
C TYR A 50 11.08 3.10 -3.49
N PHE A 51 10.98 2.00 -2.76
CA PHE A 51 12.16 1.18 -2.44
C PHE A 51 12.76 0.47 -3.65
N SER A 52 11.94 0.10 -4.63
CA SER A 52 12.41 -0.45 -5.90
C SER A 52 13.22 0.59 -6.68
N GLU A 53 12.72 1.83 -6.77
CA GLU A 53 13.45 2.94 -7.42
C GLU A 53 14.82 3.19 -6.73
N ILE A 54 14.86 3.20 -5.40
CA ILE A 54 16.14 3.30 -4.65
C ILE A 54 17.06 2.11 -4.93
N ALA A 55 16.51 0.89 -5.02
CA ALA A 55 17.31 -0.29 -5.29
C ALA A 55 17.95 -0.21 -6.68
N ASP A 56 17.20 0.25 -7.68
CA ASP A 56 17.69 0.45 -9.04
C ASP A 56 18.80 1.51 -9.08
N GLU A 57 18.63 2.65 -8.42
CA GLU A 57 19.68 3.68 -8.29
C GLU A 57 20.97 3.12 -7.68
N ARG A 58 20.86 2.22 -6.69
CA ARG A 58 22.02 1.56 -6.07
C ARG A 58 22.67 0.54 -7.00
N LEU A 59 21.88 -0.14 -7.82
CA LEU A 59 22.40 -1.09 -8.81
C LEU A 59 23.17 -0.39 -9.92
N GLU A 60 22.76 0.83 -10.32
CA GLU A 60 23.49 1.63 -11.29
C GLU A 60 24.87 2.08 -10.79
N LYS A 61 25.02 2.26 -9.47
CA LYS A 61 26.32 2.62 -8.88
C LYS A 61 27.30 1.45 -8.95
N ASN A 62 28.54 1.76 -9.32
CA ASN A 62 29.63 0.78 -9.37
C ASN A 62 30.22 0.52 -7.98
N GLU A 63 29.38 0.05 -7.05
CA GLU A 63 29.76 -0.31 -5.69
C GLU A 63 30.15 -1.79 -5.59
N LYS A 64 30.92 -2.13 -4.54
CA LYS A 64 31.37 -3.51 -4.31
C LYS A 64 30.17 -4.43 -4.02
N ARG A 65 29.85 -5.31 -4.96
CA ARG A 65 28.75 -6.28 -4.83
C ARG A 65 29.20 -7.52 -4.07
N ILE A 66 28.38 -7.99 -3.14
CA ILE A 66 28.61 -9.22 -2.38
C ILE A 66 27.63 -10.28 -2.90
N PRO A 67 28.09 -11.49 -3.27
CA PRO A 67 27.20 -12.54 -3.76
C PRO A 67 26.21 -12.98 -2.68
N HIS A 68 24.97 -13.30 -3.11
CA HIS A 68 23.85 -13.64 -2.23
C HIS A 68 24.22 -14.69 -1.16
N GLY A 69 24.88 -15.78 -1.54
CA GLY A 69 25.27 -16.85 -0.61
C GLY A 69 26.36 -16.49 0.41
N LYS A 70 27.04 -15.35 0.26
CA LYS A 70 27.90 -14.78 1.32
C LYS A 70 27.12 -13.95 2.32
N VAL A 71 26.05 -13.28 1.88
CA VAL A 71 25.22 -12.41 2.71
C VAL A 71 24.20 -13.23 3.49
N TRP A 72 23.45 -14.07 2.79
CA TRP A 72 22.41 -14.92 3.35
C TRP A 72 22.99 -16.31 3.55
N LYS A 73 23.54 -16.56 4.74
CA LYS A 73 23.89 -17.93 5.15
C LYS A 73 22.57 -18.71 5.28
N LYS A 74 22.49 -19.82 4.56
CA LYS A 74 21.40 -20.79 4.68
C LYS A 74 21.39 -21.41 6.07
#